data_AF-A0A9E2BLR1-F1
#
_entry.id   AF-A0A9E2BLR1-F1
#
_cell.length_a   1.000
_cell.length_b   1.000
_cell.length_c   1.000
_cell.angle_alpha   90.00
_cell.angle_beta   90.00
_cell.angle_gamma   90.00
#
_symmetry.space_group_name_H-M   'P 1'
#
loop_
_entity.id
_entity.type
_entity.pdbx_description
1 polymer ?
#
loop_
_entity_poly.entity_id
_entity_poly.type
_entity_poly.pdbx_seq_one_letter_code
_entity_poly.pdbx_strand_id
1 'polypeptide(L)'
;MASFLERAEKAGCQGIVLTLDTTLLGWRPRDLDLGSLPFLRGFGLAQYLSDPVFRQKIPSSSTLPGTRPKGVGLLGTGLSLLRKGRRYGLSLRAMQGAVSHFVNTYSRPDLTWDDIAILRQMTRLPILLKGVASS
;
A
#
# COMPACT_ATOMS: atom_id res chain seq x y z
N MET A 1 -7.49 8.72 0.22
CA MET A 1 -6.58 9.86 0.01
C MET A 1 -6.56 10.80 1.21
N ALA A 2 -7.72 11.39 1.59
CA ALA A 2 -7.82 12.39 2.66
C ALA A 2 -7.10 12.04 3.98
N SER A 3 -7.30 10.82 4.52
CA SER A 3 -6.67 10.43 5.80
C SER A 3 -5.14 10.52 5.79
N PHE A 4 -4.48 10.18 4.68
CA PHE A 4 -3.02 10.30 4.57
C PHE A 4 -2.57 11.77 4.50
N LEU A 5 -3.35 12.65 3.87
CA LEU A 5 -3.02 14.08 3.79
C LEU A 5 -3.15 14.74 5.16
N GLU A 6 -4.26 14.51 5.86
CA GLU A 6 -4.45 15.03 7.21
C GLU A 6 -3.35 14.56 8.16
N ARG A 7 -2.92 13.29 8.03
CA ARG A 7 -1.83 12.74 8.83
C ARG A 7 -0.48 13.36 8.47
N ALA A 8 -0.22 13.64 7.20
CA ALA A 8 0.98 14.35 6.77
C ALA A 8 1.01 15.78 7.34
N GLU A 9 -0.10 16.51 7.27
CA GLU A 9 -0.24 17.85 7.85
C GLU A 9 -0.01 17.83 9.37
N LYS A 10 -0.67 16.91 10.09
CA LYS A 10 -0.48 16.73 11.55
C LYS A 10 0.94 16.32 11.94
N ALA A 11 1.65 15.63 11.06
CA ALA A 11 3.06 15.26 11.25
C ALA A 11 4.03 16.43 10.98
N GLY A 12 3.52 17.60 10.56
CA GLY A 12 4.35 18.76 10.23
C GLY A 12 5.03 18.68 8.87
N CYS A 13 4.55 17.82 7.97
CA CYS A 13 5.05 17.78 6.59
C CYS A 13 4.78 19.12 5.90
N GLN A 14 5.75 19.60 5.12
CA GLN A 14 5.68 20.90 4.44
C GLN A 14 5.30 20.79 2.96
N GLY A 15 5.00 19.58 2.47
CA GLY A 15 4.68 19.34 1.07
C GLY A 15 4.27 17.89 0.84
N ILE A 16 3.62 17.67 -0.30
CA ILE A 16 3.22 16.35 -0.80
C ILE A 16 3.95 16.11 -2.12
N VAL A 17 4.66 14.99 -2.22
CA VAL A 17 5.23 14.54 -3.50
C VAL A 17 4.31 13.48 -4.08
N LEU A 18 3.56 13.83 -5.12
CA LEU A 18 2.69 12.91 -5.84
C LEU A 18 3.49 12.21 -6.94
N THR A 19 3.58 10.89 -6.87
CA THR A 19 4.29 10.06 -7.85
C THR A 19 3.36 9.67 -9.00
N LEU A 20 3.71 10.07 -10.23
CA LEU A 20 2.92 9.83 -11.45
C LEU A 20 3.47 8.70 -12.34
N ASP A 21 4.70 8.26 -12.10
CA ASP A 21 5.45 7.30 -12.95
C ASP A 21 5.35 5.83 -12.48
N THR A 22 4.54 5.55 -11.45
CA THR A 22 4.42 4.21 -10.83
C THR A 22 2.95 3.82 -10.59
N THR A 23 2.09 4.06 -11.59
CA THR A 23 0.65 3.74 -11.50
C THR A 23 0.36 2.25 -11.63
N LEU A 24 1.23 1.53 -12.32
CA LEU A 24 1.25 0.08 -12.46
C LEU A 24 2.61 -0.48 -12.02
N LEU A 25 2.62 -1.74 -11.62
CA LEU A 25 3.86 -2.46 -11.38
C LEU A 25 4.62 -2.63 -12.72
N GLY A 26 5.84 -2.11 -12.77
CA GLY A 26 6.70 -2.27 -13.93
C GLY A 26 7.20 -3.71 -14.11
N TRP A 27 7.58 -4.05 -15.34
CA TRP A 27 8.21 -5.33 -15.66
C TRP A 27 9.63 -5.41 -15.08
N ARG A 28 9.80 -6.20 -14.01
CA ARG A 28 11.08 -6.39 -13.31
C ARG A 28 11.47 -7.87 -13.32
N PRO A 29 12.20 -8.35 -14.35
CA PRO A 29 12.51 -9.78 -14.51
C PRO A 29 13.09 -10.43 -13.25
N ARG A 30 14.03 -9.75 -12.59
CA ARG A 30 14.65 -10.25 -11.35
C ARG A 30 13.62 -10.50 -10.23
N ASP A 31 12.64 -9.61 -10.08
CA ASP A 31 11.60 -9.79 -9.06
C ASP A 31 10.67 -10.95 -9.46
N LEU A 32 10.39 -11.13 -10.76
CA LEU A 32 9.59 -12.24 -11.29
C LEU A 32 10.28 -13.59 -11.12
N ASP A 33 11.58 -13.69 -11.45
CA ASP A 33 12.39 -14.90 -11.30
C ASP A 33 12.45 -15.37 -9.83
N LEU A 34 12.50 -14.40 -8.91
CA LEU A 34 12.51 -14.66 -7.47
C LEU A 34 11.11 -14.85 -6.86
N GLY A 35 10.04 -14.65 -7.64
CA GLY A 35 8.67 -14.60 -7.12
C GLY A 35 8.50 -13.57 -6.00
N SER A 36 9.23 -12.45 -6.08
CA SER A 36 9.38 -11.48 -5.01
C SER A 36 8.29 -10.41 -5.06
N LEU A 37 7.37 -10.47 -4.10
CA LEU A 37 6.45 -9.37 -3.79
C LEU A 37 6.46 -9.11 -2.27
N PRO A 38 7.35 -8.24 -1.75
CA PRO A 38 7.55 -8.04 -0.31
C PRO A 38 6.28 -7.63 0.46
N PHE A 39 5.34 -6.97 -0.22
CA PHE A 39 4.04 -6.59 0.34
C PHE A 39 3.23 -7.79 0.83
N LEU A 40 3.35 -8.97 0.20
CA LEU A 40 2.71 -10.21 0.64
C LEU A 40 3.18 -10.67 2.02
N ARG A 41 4.40 -10.25 2.42
CA ARG A 41 4.98 -10.51 3.74
C ARG A 41 4.75 -9.34 4.72
N GLY A 42 3.90 -8.38 4.32
CA GLY A 42 3.55 -7.17 5.07
C GLY A 42 4.68 -6.14 5.16
N PHE A 43 5.70 -6.18 4.28
CA PHE A 43 6.74 -5.12 4.26
C PHE A 43 6.21 -3.91 3.49
N GLY A 44 6.54 -2.69 3.94
CA GLY A 44 6.10 -1.45 3.30
C GLY A 44 4.67 -0.98 3.67
N LEU A 45 3.95 -1.70 4.53
CA LEU A 45 2.55 -1.41 4.84
C LEU A 45 2.34 -0.51 6.07
N ALA A 46 3.40 -0.02 6.72
CA ALA A 46 3.31 0.69 8.01
C ALA A 46 2.33 1.87 7.99
N GLN A 47 2.32 2.66 6.91
CA GLN A 47 1.40 3.80 6.76
C GLN A 47 -0.06 3.36 6.69
N TYR A 48 -0.35 2.22 6.08
CA TYR A 48 -1.69 1.66 5.93
C TYR A 48 -2.16 0.98 7.23
N LEU A 49 -1.30 0.20 7.88
CA LEU A 49 -1.65 -0.54 9.11
C LEU A 49 -1.91 0.39 10.31
N SER A 50 -1.37 1.60 10.27
CA SER A 50 -1.62 2.67 11.26
C SER A 50 -2.77 3.60 10.87
N ASP A 51 -3.34 3.46 9.67
CA ASP A 51 -4.39 4.34 9.17
C ASP A 51 -5.79 3.86 9.57
N PRO A 52 -6.62 4.69 10.24
CA PRO A 52 -7.95 4.27 10.64
C PRO A 52 -8.88 3.99 9.45
N VAL A 53 -8.79 4.77 8.38
CA VAL A 53 -9.64 4.61 7.18
C VAL A 53 -9.27 3.33 6.43
N PHE A 54 -7.98 3.01 6.29
CA PHE A 54 -7.55 1.74 5.74
C PHE A 54 -8.01 0.56 6.59
N ARG A 55 -7.85 0.65 7.92
CA ARG A 55 -8.21 -0.43 8.85
C ARG A 55 -9.70 -0.78 8.81
N GLN A 56 -10.57 0.21 8.64
CA GLN A 56 -12.01 0.01 8.48
C GLN A 56 -12.38 -0.77 7.21
N LYS A 57 -11.51 -0.74 6.19
CA LYS A 57 -11.72 -1.41 4.90
C LYS A 57 -11.03 -2.78 4.79
N ILE A 58 -10.35 -3.23 5.85
CA ILE A 58 -9.73 -4.55 5.87
C ILE A 58 -10.83 -5.63 5.78
N PRO A 59 -10.79 -6.51 4.77
CA PRO A 59 -11.75 -7.60 4.66
C PRO A 59 -11.51 -8.63 5.77
N SER A 60 -12.58 -9.30 6.19
CA SER A 60 -12.53 -10.36 7.22
C SER A 60 -11.67 -11.57 6.83
N SER A 61 -11.40 -11.74 5.53
CA SER A 61 -10.55 -12.79 4.96
C SER A 61 -9.75 -12.26 3.77
N SER A 62 -8.68 -12.97 3.39
CA SER A 62 -7.94 -12.67 2.16
C SER A 62 -8.83 -12.87 0.94
N THR A 63 -8.87 -11.88 0.05
CA THR A 63 -9.60 -11.89 -1.23
C THR A 63 -8.69 -12.14 -2.43
N LEU A 64 -7.36 -12.21 -2.23
CA LEU A 64 -6.43 -12.53 -3.32
C LEU A 64 -6.74 -13.93 -3.90
N PRO A 65 -6.94 -14.03 -5.24
CA PRO A 65 -7.08 -15.32 -5.90
C PRO A 65 -5.74 -16.05 -5.87
N GLY A 66 -5.70 -17.27 -5.34
CA GLY A 66 -4.48 -18.07 -5.33
C GLY A 66 -4.56 -19.34 -4.50
N THR A 67 -4.04 -20.43 -5.08
CA THR A 67 -3.78 -21.72 -4.43
C THR A 67 -3.08 -21.59 -3.09
N ARG A 68 -3.46 -22.42 -2.11
CA ARG A 68 -2.78 -22.51 -0.81
C ARG A 68 -1.27 -22.66 -1.04
N PRO A 69 -0.43 -21.70 -0.60
CA PRO A 69 1.00 -21.82 -0.80
C PRO A 69 1.49 -23.10 -0.11
N LYS A 70 2.57 -23.70 -0.61
CA LYS A 70 3.19 -24.90 -0.03
C LYS A 70 4.67 -24.61 0.26
N GLY A 71 5.21 -25.18 1.34
CA GLY A 71 6.64 -25.15 1.65
C GLY A 71 7.07 -24.23 2.80
N VAL A 72 8.36 -24.28 3.14
CA VAL A 72 8.97 -23.64 4.33
C VAL A 72 8.88 -22.11 4.33
N GLY A 73 8.78 -21.47 3.15
CA GLY A 73 8.60 -20.03 3.02
C GLY A 73 7.30 -19.49 3.64
N LEU A 74 6.31 -20.35 3.85
CA LEU A 74 5.08 -20.01 4.57
C LEU A 74 5.32 -19.72 6.05
N LEU A 75 6.21 -20.47 6.70
CA LEU A 75 6.50 -20.26 8.12
C LEU A 75 7.13 -18.90 8.34
N GLY A 76 8.10 -18.52 7.52
CA GLY A 76 8.72 -17.20 7.55
C GLY A 76 7.72 -16.07 7.26
N THR A 77 6.83 -16.27 6.29
CA THR A 77 5.77 -15.30 5.96
C THR A 77 4.77 -15.17 7.11
N GLY A 78 4.27 -16.29 7.64
CA GLY A 78 3.34 -16.33 8.76
C GLY A 78 3.91 -15.68 10.01
N LEU A 79 5.18 -15.97 10.36
CA LEU A 79 5.86 -15.35 11.48
C LEU A 79 6.04 -13.84 11.28
N SER A 80 6.40 -13.40 10.08
CA SER A 80 6.50 -11.97 9.74
C SER A 80 5.15 -11.26 9.92
N LEU A 81 4.07 -11.84 9.40
CA LEU A 81 2.71 -11.28 9.51
C LEU A 81 2.22 -11.28 10.95
N LEU A 82 2.47 -12.34 11.73
CA LEU A 82 2.15 -12.40 13.16
C LEU A 82 2.87 -11.30 13.93
N ARG A 83 4.19 -11.16 13.74
CA ARG A 83 5.00 -10.15 14.44
C ARG A 83 4.52 -8.74 14.14
N LYS A 84 4.24 -8.44 12.87
CA LYS A 84 3.70 -7.14 12.45
C LYS A 84 2.27 -6.93 12.93
N GLY A 85 1.43 -7.97 12.87
CA GLY A 85 0.08 -7.94 13.40
C GLY A 85 0.06 -7.52 14.86
N ARG A 86 0.87 -8.18 15.72
CA ARG A 86 1.03 -7.79 17.12
C ARG A 86 1.44 -6.31 17.29
N ARG A 87 2.37 -5.82 16.46
CA ARG A 87 2.81 -4.40 16.49
C ARG A 87 1.68 -3.41 16.22
N TYR A 88 0.73 -3.77 15.36
CA TYR A 88 -0.39 -2.92 14.96
C TYR A 88 -1.73 -3.33 15.57
N GLY A 89 -1.74 -4.22 16.57
CA GLY A 89 -2.97 -4.72 17.21
C GLY A 89 -3.91 -5.47 16.24
N LEU A 90 -3.36 -6.24 15.31
CA LEU A 90 -4.08 -7.01 14.31
C LEU A 90 -3.82 -8.51 14.48
N SER A 91 -4.87 -9.32 14.36
CA SER A 91 -4.75 -10.78 14.29
C SER A 91 -4.06 -11.22 12.99
N LEU A 92 -3.60 -12.47 12.92
CA LEU A 92 -3.02 -13.01 11.68
C LEU A 92 -4.00 -12.92 10.50
N ARG A 93 -5.28 -13.25 10.73
CA ARG A 93 -6.33 -13.15 9.71
C ARG A 93 -6.54 -11.71 9.24
N ALA A 94 -6.58 -10.75 10.18
CA ALA A 94 -6.69 -9.34 9.84
C ALA A 94 -5.46 -8.83 9.07
N MET A 95 -4.26 -9.32 9.39
CA MET A 95 -3.05 -9.02 8.61
C MET A 95 -3.09 -9.61 7.19
N GLN A 96 -3.60 -10.83 7.02
CA GLN A 96 -3.81 -11.41 5.69
C GLN A 96 -4.83 -10.59 4.89
N GLY A 97 -5.93 -10.17 5.51
CA GLY A 97 -6.90 -9.26 4.91
C GLY A 97 -6.28 -7.91 4.53
N ALA A 98 -5.45 -7.32 5.40
CA ALA A 98 -4.77 -6.06 5.15
C ALA A 98 -3.82 -6.13 3.96
N VAL A 99 -3.02 -7.20 3.87
CA VAL A 99 -2.15 -7.46 2.73
C VAL A 99 -2.97 -7.61 1.44
N SER A 100 -4.05 -8.38 1.49
CA SER A 100 -4.95 -8.56 0.35
C SER A 100 -5.56 -7.24 -0.12
N HIS A 101 -6.06 -6.42 0.81
CA HIS A 101 -6.64 -5.12 0.51
C HIS A 101 -5.60 -4.17 -0.10
N PHE A 102 -4.39 -4.14 0.45
CA PHE A 102 -3.29 -3.34 -0.10
C PHE A 102 -2.94 -3.78 -1.54
N VAL A 103 -2.74 -5.08 -1.78
CA VAL A 103 -2.36 -5.58 -3.11
C VAL A 103 -3.43 -5.30 -4.17
N ASN A 104 -4.71 -5.27 -3.79
CA ASN A 104 -5.79 -4.93 -4.73
C ASN A 104 -5.95 -3.42 -4.98
N THR A 105 -5.27 -2.56 -4.21
CA THR A 105 -5.46 -1.10 -4.27
C THR A 105 -4.19 -0.31 -4.56
N TYR A 106 -3.00 -0.91 -4.44
CA TYR A 106 -1.74 -0.17 -4.60
C TYR A 106 -1.47 0.25 -6.05
N SER A 107 -2.04 -0.44 -7.04
CA SER A 107 -1.96 -0.06 -8.45
C SER A 107 -3.19 0.78 -8.82
N ARG A 108 -2.95 1.96 -9.41
CA ARG A 108 -3.97 2.90 -9.90
C ARG A 108 -3.65 3.31 -11.34
N PRO A 109 -3.83 2.42 -12.33
CA PRO A 109 -3.60 2.74 -13.75
C PRO A 109 -4.49 3.87 -14.28
N ASP A 110 -5.61 4.09 -13.59
CA ASP A 110 -6.66 5.05 -13.90
C ASP A 110 -6.37 6.47 -13.34
N LEU A 111 -5.15 6.74 -12.86
CA LEU A 111 -4.79 8.07 -12.37
C LEU A 111 -4.83 9.10 -13.50
N THR A 112 -5.59 10.18 -13.29
CA THR A 112 -5.77 11.27 -14.26
C THR A 112 -5.35 12.63 -13.70
N TRP A 113 -5.34 13.65 -14.55
CA TRP A 113 -5.15 15.04 -14.12
C TRP A 113 -6.30 15.54 -13.25
N ASP A 114 -7.52 15.02 -13.42
CA ASP A 114 -8.67 15.38 -12.58
C ASP A 114 -8.49 14.90 -11.13
N ASP A 115 -7.83 13.75 -10.92
CA ASP A 115 -7.45 13.30 -9.57
C ASP A 115 -6.52 14.30 -8.86
N ILE A 116 -5.68 15.02 -9.62
CA ILE A 116 -4.78 16.04 -9.07
C ILE A 116 -5.57 17.29 -8.66
N ALA A 117 -6.57 17.68 -9.45
CA ALA A 117 -7.48 18.76 -9.08
C ALA A 117 -8.25 18.42 -7.79
N ILE A 118 -8.74 17.19 -7.67
CA ILE A 118 -9.38 16.67 -6.44
C ILE A 118 -8.38 16.70 -5.27
N LEU A 119 -7.15 16.23 -5.48
CA LEU A 119 -6.11 16.24 -4.45
C LEU A 119 -5.81 17.66 -3.93
N ARG A 120 -5.74 18.63 -4.84
CA ARG A 120 -5.51 20.05 -4.52
C ARG A 120 -6.62 20.65 -3.64
N GLN A 121 -7.86 20.15 -3.76
CA GLN A 121 -8.98 20.55 -2.91
C GLN A 121 -8.90 19.95 -1.50
N MET A 122 -8.16 18.86 -1.31
CA MET A 122 -8.09 18.13 -0.03
C MET A 122 -6.96 18.60 0.91
N THR A 123 -5.98 19.37 0.44
CA THR A 123 -4.85 19.83 1.27
C THR A 123 -4.41 21.23 0.89
N ARG A 124 -3.84 21.95 1.87
CA ARG A 124 -3.20 23.26 1.64
C ARG A 124 -1.72 23.15 1.31
N LEU A 125 -1.08 22.01 1.60
CA LEU A 125 0.34 21.81 1.37
C LEU A 125 0.72 22.00 -0.11
N PRO A 126 1.94 22.50 -0.41
CA PRO A 126 2.52 22.44 -1.74
C PRO A 126 2.50 21.01 -2.28
N ILE A 127 2.13 20.84 -3.56
CA ILE A 127 2.12 19.53 -4.24
C ILE A 127 3.20 19.55 -5.32
N LEU A 128 4.16 18.63 -5.23
CA LEU A 128 5.19 18.41 -6.23
C LEU A 128 4.83 17.17 -7.03
N LEU A 129 4.87 17.28 -8.36
CA LEU A 129 4.60 16.17 -9.27
C LEU A 129 5.93 15.49 -9.63
N LYS A 130 6.10 14.25 -9.15
CA LYS A 130 7.27 13.42 -9.48
C LYS A 130 6.95 12.54 -10.69
N GLY A 131 7.88 12.49 -11.64
CA GLY A 131 7.82 11.58 -12.79
C GLY A 131 7.15 12.18 -14.02
N VAL A 132 7.02 13.51 -14.10
CA VAL A 132 6.58 14.19 -15.33
C VAL A 132 7.68 14.04 -16.38
N ALA A 133 7.31 13.52 -17.55
CA ALA A 133 8.17 13.47 -18.72
C ALA A 133 7.40 14.03 -19.92
N SER A 134 7.99 15.00 -20.61
CA SER A 134 7.51 15.51 -21.89
C SER A 134 8.43 14.98 -23.00
N SER A 135 7.84 14.39 -24.04
CA SER A 135 8.52 14.02 -25.28
C SER A 135 8.76 15.21 -26.18
#